data_AF-A0A2J6I2D9-F1
#
_entry.id   AF-A0A2J6I2D9-F1
#
_cell.length_a   1.000
_cell.length_b   1.000
_cell.length_c   1.000
_cell.angle_alpha   90.00
_cell.angle_beta   90.00
_cell.angle_gamma   90.00
#
_symmetry.space_group_name_H-M   'P 1'
#
loop_
_entity.id
_entity.type
_entity.pdbx_description
1 polymer ?
#
loop_
_entity_poly.entity_id
_entity_poly.type
_entity_poly.pdbx_seq_one_letter_code
_entity_poly.pdbx_strand_id
1 'polypeptide(L)'
;MTAGPEWLVPDGEGGYIKSPLATPFPGSDLRKLMHITYRRPVARHRGHYGMVLQLRDWLPNEIGGVYWVYLDNPYFSPYVPIYTGNLAVEKSYKTYNSTKYDEKSARWAIDFVDNLANLSFQNVAKDVRKVRDPFEKEIFENQKSVEEKALELYKQDPVKAQEYLTLYSNGLMADVTKMFLDLRDQIITDYTNNHE
;
A
#
# COMPACT_ATOMS: atom_id res chain seq x y z
N MET A 1 -15.71 -5.60 12.88
CA MET A 1 -15.00 -6.63 13.67
C MET A 1 -14.40 -6.01 14.92
N THR A 2 -13.52 -5.00 14.83
CA THR A 2 -12.90 -4.29 15.97
C THR A 2 -13.84 -3.37 16.78
N ALA A 3 -15.11 -3.72 16.90
CA ALA A 3 -16.13 -2.90 17.60
C ALA A 3 -17.01 -3.73 18.57
N GLY A 4 -16.75 -5.03 18.70
CA GLY A 4 -17.31 -5.83 19.77
C GLY A 4 -16.47 -5.74 21.06
N PRO A 5 -17.02 -6.18 22.20
CA PRO A 5 -16.38 -6.07 23.50
C PRO A 5 -15.12 -6.93 23.65
N GLU A 6 -14.90 -7.90 22.75
CA GLU A 6 -13.72 -8.79 22.74
C GLU A 6 -12.41 -8.05 22.44
N TRP A 7 -12.51 -6.78 22.05
CA TRP A 7 -11.40 -5.89 21.73
C TRP A 7 -11.15 -4.78 22.76
N LEU A 8 -11.87 -4.82 23.88
CA LEU A 8 -11.74 -3.87 24.97
C LEU A 8 -10.92 -4.45 26.12
N VAL A 9 -10.12 -3.60 26.76
CA VAL A 9 -9.37 -3.91 27.98
C VAL A 9 -9.65 -2.83 29.03
N PRO A 10 -9.62 -3.15 30.34
CA PRO A 10 -9.77 -2.13 31.38
C PRO A 10 -8.71 -1.04 31.26
N ASP A 11 -9.08 0.20 31.55
CA ASP A 11 -8.16 1.35 31.57
C ASP A 11 -7.46 1.56 32.92
N GLY A 12 -7.96 0.94 33.99
CA GLY A 12 -7.49 1.14 35.37
C GLY A 12 -8.22 2.25 36.14
N GLU A 13 -9.02 3.06 35.45
CA GLU A 13 -9.85 4.13 36.03
C GLU A 13 -11.32 3.69 36.25
N GLY A 14 -11.66 2.48 35.80
CA GLY A 14 -12.99 1.86 35.94
C GLY A 14 -13.80 1.82 34.65
N GLY A 15 -13.22 2.25 33.54
CA GLY A 15 -13.76 2.14 32.19
C GLY A 15 -13.06 1.06 31.36
N TYR A 16 -13.13 1.24 30.04
CA TYR A 16 -12.57 0.33 29.05
C TYR A 16 -12.03 1.11 27.84
N ILE A 17 -10.80 0.81 27.46
CA ILE A 17 -10.15 1.31 26.24
C ILE A 17 -10.01 0.20 25.21
N LYS A 18 -9.77 0.59 23.96
CA LYS A 18 -9.54 -0.35 22.86
C LYS A 18 -8.12 -0.90 22.93
N SER A 19 -7.98 -2.23 22.89
CA SER A 19 -6.66 -2.87 22.88
C SER A 19 -5.83 -2.45 21.65
N PRO A 20 -4.52 -2.18 21.80
CA PRO A 20 -3.59 -1.99 20.68
C PRO A 20 -3.61 -3.16 19.67
N LEU A 21 -3.87 -4.38 20.17
CA LEU A 21 -3.98 -5.61 19.38
C LEU A 21 -5.28 -5.70 18.55
N ALA A 22 -6.20 -4.72 18.66
CA ALA A 22 -7.50 -4.75 17.99
C ALA A 22 -7.42 -4.48 16.48
N THR A 23 -7.00 -5.51 15.74
CA THR A 23 -6.86 -5.57 14.28
C THR A 23 -8.19 -5.90 13.56
N PRO A 24 -8.50 -5.25 12.43
CA PRO A 24 -9.62 -5.64 11.55
C PRO A 24 -9.33 -6.90 10.73
N PHE A 25 -8.12 -7.45 10.79
CA PHE A 25 -7.68 -8.62 10.02
C PHE A 25 -7.32 -9.84 10.90
N PRO A 26 -8.06 -10.17 11.98
CA PRO A 26 -7.65 -11.19 12.94
C PRO A 26 -7.50 -12.56 12.28
N GLY A 27 -6.43 -13.28 12.63
CA GLY A 27 -6.12 -14.62 12.11
C GLY A 27 -7.19 -15.68 12.45
N SER A 28 -7.07 -16.87 11.84
CA SER A 28 -7.98 -18.00 12.10
C SER A 28 -8.18 -18.23 13.60
N ASP A 29 -7.08 -18.38 14.31
CA ASP A 29 -7.10 -18.95 15.65
C ASP A 29 -7.29 -17.86 16.72
N LEU A 30 -6.89 -16.61 16.43
CA LEU A 30 -7.30 -15.44 17.21
C LEU A 30 -8.83 -15.25 17.18
N ARG A 31 -9.49 -15.49 16.03
CA ARG A 31 -10.96 -15.46 15.97
C ARG A 31 -11.62 -16.61 16.75
N LYS A 32 -11.00 -17.79 16.79
CA LYS A 32 -11.48 -18.92 17.63
C LYS A 32 -11.35 -18.58 19.11
N LEU A 33 -10.16 -18.15 19.53
CA LEU A 33 -9.80 -17.79 20.91
C LEU A 33 -10.72 -16.71 21.48
N MET A 34 -11.00 -15.67 20.69
CA MET A 34 -11.84 -14.54 21.10
C MET A 34 -13.31 -14.72 20.69
N HIS A 35 -13.73 -15.90 20.22
CA HIS A 35 -15.08 -16.21 19.73
C HIS A 35 -15.65 -15.24 18.65
N ILE A 36 -14.79 -14.54 17.92
CA ILE A 36 -15.17 -13.48 16.96
C ILE A 36 -15.83 -14.08 15.71
N THR A 37 -17.08 -13.67 15.46
CA THR A 37 -17.80 -14.00 14.22
C THR A 37 -17.03 -13.49 13.00
N TYR A 38 -16.55 -14.42 12.17
CA TYR A 38 -15.83 -14.09 10.94
C TYR A 38 -16.74 -13.39 9.92
N ARG A 39 -16.33 -12.20 9.48
CA ARG A 39 -16.86 -11.52 8.29
C ARG A 39 -15.68 -11.22 7.38
N ARG A 40 -15.68 -11.69 6.13
CA ARG A 40 -14.57 -11.44 5.18
C ARG A 40 -14.50 -9.94 4.88
N PRO A 41 -13.41 -9.23 5.26
CA PRO A 41 -13.21 -7.85 4.82
C PRO A 41 -12.89 -7.80 3.32
N VAL A 42 -13.03 -6.63 2.68
CA VAL A 42 -12.64 -6.45 1.27
C VAL A 42 -11.11 -6.45 1.16
N ALA A 43 -10.48 -5.46 1.81
CA ALA A 43 -9.04 -5.41 2.07
C ALA A 43 -8.59 -6.55 3.02
N ARG A 44 -7.38 -7.09 2.84
CA ARG A 44 -6.84 -8.25 3.57
C ARG A 44 -5.36 -8.48 3.25
N HIS A 45 -4.57 -8.96 4.22
CA HIS A 45 -3.18 -9.46 4.12
C HIS A 45 -2.98 -10.71 3.22
N ARG A 46 -3.90 -10.95 2.29
CA ARG A 46 -3.93 -12.04 1.30
C ARG A 46 -4.65 -11.58 0.02
N GLY A 47 -4.51 -10.30 -0.32
CA GLY A 47 -4.97 -9.74 -1.58
C GLY A 47 -3.99 -10.02 -2.71
N HIS A 48 -2.70 -10.22 -2.39
CA HIS A 48 -1.56 -10.31 -3.32
C HIS A 48 -1.27 -9.00 -4.05
N TYR A 49 -2.22 -8.54 -4.85
CA TYR A 49 -2.26 -7.23 -5.49
C TYR A 49 -3.70 -6.93 -5.94
N GLY A 50 -3.96 -5.69 -6.33
CA GLY A 50 -5.18 -5.35 -7.06
C GLY A 50 -5.03 -4.03 -7.79
N MET A 51 -6.07 -3.64 -8.52
CA MET A 51 -6.02 -2.46 -9.38
C MET A 51 -7.37 -1.82 -9.62
N VAL A 52 -7.36 -0.52 -9.94
CA VAL A 52 -8.47 0.18 -10.62
C VAL A 52 -8.00 0.56 -12.02
N LEU A 53 -8.81 0.28 -13.04
CA LEU A 53 -8.51 0.65 -14.42
C LEU A 53 -9.20 1.97 -14.75
N GLN A 54 -8.44 2.95 -15.21
CA GLN A 54 -8.93 4.20 -15.78
C GLN A 54 -8.61 4.17 -17.28
N LEU A 55 -9.65 4.19 -18.14
CA LEU A 55 -9.52 4.18 -19.58
C LEU A 55 -10.17 5.47 -20.14
N ARG A 56 -9.46 6.17 -21.02
CA ARG A 56 -9.82 7.51 -21.51
C ARG A 56 -9.55 7.60 -23.00
N ASP A 57 -10.59 7.85 -23.78
CA ASP A 57 -10.57 7.92 -25.24
C ASP A 57 -10.12 9.29 -25.79
N TRP A 58 -10.18 10.35 -24.97
CA TRP A 58 -9.68 11.69 -25.29
C TRP A 58 -8.15 11.83 -25.21
N LEU A 59 -7.40 10.73 -25.01
CA LEU A 59 -5.94 10.67 -24.95
C LEU A 59 -5.42 9.50 -25.80
N PRO A 60 -4.18 9.56 -26.32
CA PRO A 60 -3.54 8.42 -27.00
C PRO A 60 -3.51 7.16 -26.14
N ASN A 61 -3.52 5.98 -26.75
CA ASN A 61 -3.61 4.68 -26.05
C ASN A 61 -2.51 4.48 -24.99
N GLU A 62 -1.35 5.09 -25.19
CA GLU A 62 -0.15 5.01 -24.35
C GLU A 62 -0.28 5.87 -23.08
N ILE A 63 -1.21 6.82 -23.06
CA ILE A 63 -1.41 7.83 -21.99
C ILE A 63 -2.81 7.70 -21.37
N GLY A 64 -3.83 7.41 -22.18
CA GLY A 64 -5.24 7.38 -21.77
C GLY A 64 -5.59 6.23 -20.82
N GLY A 65 -4.85 5.11 -20.90
CA GLY A 65 -5.00 3.98 -19.99
C GLY A 65 -4.07 4.07 -18.78
N VAL A 66 -4.62 3.92 -17.58
CA VAL A 66 -3.87 3.85 -16.31
C VAL A 66 -4.38 2.68 -15.48
N TYR A 67 -3.46 1.81 -15.08
CA TYR A 67 -3.67 0.82 -14.03
C TYR A 67 -3.20 1.42 -12.71
N TRP A 68 -4.14 1.76 -11.83
CA TRP A 68 -3.84 2.19 -10.47
C TRP A 68 -3.63 0.95 -9.59
N VAL A 69 -2.37 0.50 -9.45
CA VAL A 69 -2.01 -0.79 -8.85
C VAL A 69 -1.57 -0.63 -7.39
N TYR A 70 -2.13 -1.46 -6.51
CA TYR A 70 -1.66 -1.65 -5.14
C TYR A 70 -1.14 -3.08 -4.93
N LEU A 71 -0.26 -3.27 -3.95
CA LEU A 71 0.25 -4.58 -3.55
C LEU A 71 -0.34 -5.00 -2.20
N ASP A 72 -0.42 -6.30 -1.97
CA ASP A 72 -1.33 -6.95 -1.02
C ASP A 72 -2.84 -6.69 -1.20
N ASN A 73 -3.74 -6.24 -0.30
CA ASN A 73 -3.85 -5.31 0.86
C ASN A 73 -3.86 -3.78 0.62
N PRO A 74 -4.97 -3.23 0.10
CA PRO A 74 -5.15 -1.79 -0.12
C PRO A 74 -5.48 -1.00 1.16
N TYR A 75 -5.50 -1.63 2.35
CA TYR A 75 -5.63 -0.86 3.59
C TYR A 75 -4.36 -0.06 3.89
N PHE A 76 -3.19 -0.67 3.62
CA PHE A 76 -1.87 -0.08 3.82
C PHE A 76 -1.20 0.35 2.51
N SER A 77 -1.25 -0.45 1.45
CA SER A 77 -0.56 -0.09 0.20
C SER A 77 -1.13 1.18 -0.44
N PRO A 78 -0.28 2.04 -1.03
CA PRO A 78 -0.70 3.05 -1.99
C PRO A 78 -1.11 2.43 -3.33
N TYR A 79 -1.84 3.20 -4.13
CA TYR A 79 -2.19 2.94 -5.52
C TYR A 79 -1.23 3.69 -6.45
N VAL A 80 -0.26 3.00 -7.04
CA VAL A 80 0.68 3.58 -8.01
C VAL A 80 0.09 3.53 -9.42
N PRO A 81 0.05 4.64 -10.18
CA PRO A 81 -0.36 4.63 -11.58
C PRO A 81 0.71 3.96 -12.45
N ILE A 82 0.29 2.98 -13.23
CA ILE A 82 1.09 2.35 -14.29
C ILE A 82 0.36 2.61 -15.60
N TYR A 83 0.95 3.42 -16.48
CA TYR A 83 0.34 3.77 -17.76
C TYR A 83 0.39 2.59 -18.73
N THR A 84 -0.61 2.47 -19.60
CA THR A 84 -0.64 1.46 -20.68
C THR A 84 0.55 1.56 -21.63
N GLY A 85 1.16 2.74 -21.76
CA GLY A 85 2.37 2.97 -22.54
C GLY A 85 3.67 2.52 -21.87
N ASN A 86 3.67 2.06 -20.60
CA ASN A 86 4.91 1.70 -19.90
C ASN A 86 5.71 0.59 -20.62
N LEU A 87 6.97 0.88 -20.93
CA LEU A 87 7.93 -0.06 -21.53
C LEU A 87 8.47 -1.07 -20.51
N ALA A 88 8.43 -0.73 -19.22
CA ALA A 88 8.86 -1.59 -18.12
C ALA A 88 8.17 -1.20 -16.80
N VAL A 89 8.13 -2.16 -15.87
CA VAL A 89 7.89 -1.92 -14.43
C VAL A 89 9.20 -1.96 -13.66
N GLU A 90 9.29 -1.25 -12.55
CA GLU A 90 10.42 -1.25 -11.63
C GLU A 90 10.73 -2.69 -11.13
N LYS A 91 11.99 -2.97 -10.81
CA LYS A 91 12.48 -4.30 -10.43
C LYS A 91 11.78 -4.84 -9.18
N SER A 92 11.56 -4.02 -8.16
CA SER A 92 10.99 -4.47 -6.89
C SER A 92 9.53 -4.95 -7.00
N TYR A 93 8.78 -4.41 -7.96
CA TYR A 93 7.43 -4.86 -8.30
C TYR A 93 7.41 -6.23 -9.01
N LYS A 94 8.57 -6.73 -9.50
CA LYS A 94 8.72 -8.04 -10.15
C LYS A 94 9.70 -9.01 -9.47
N THR A 95 10.19 -8.68 -8.26
CA THR A 95 11.13 -9.51 -7.47
C THR A 95 10.44 -10.40 -6.42
N TYR A 96 9.11 -10.34 -6.27
CA TYR A 96 8.39 -11.11 -5.25
C TYR A 96 8.52 -12.64 -5.42
N ASN A 97 8.84 -13.33 -4.33
CA ASN A 97 8.79 -14.78 -4.22
C ASN A 97 8.15 -15.16 -2.87
N SER A 98 6.98 -15.78 -2.88
CA SER A 98 6.21 -16.11 -1.67
C SER A 98 6.87 -17.11 -0.72
N THR A 99 7.91 -17.84 -1.14
CA THR A 99 8.65 -18.78 -0.28
C THR A 99 10.01 -18.26 0.19
N LYS A 100 10.42 -17.06 -0.24
CA LYS A 100 11.70 -16.45 0.15
C LYS A 100 11.57 -14.93 0.30
N TYR A 101 11.78 -14.45 1.52
CA TYR A 101 11.90 -13.02 1.81
C TYR A 101 13.05 -12.37 1.01
N ASP A 102 12.79 -11.19 0.46
CA ASP A 102 13.78 -10.33 -0.18
C ASP A 102 13.34 -8.87 -0.01
N GLU A 103 14.16 -8.07 0.66
CA GLU A 103 13.95 -6.62 0.87
C GLU A 103 13.81 -5.86 -0.44
N LYS A 104 14.38 -6.39 -1.53
CA LYS A 104 14.30 -5.81 -2.88
C LYS A 104 12.95 -6.03 -3.54
N SER A 105 11.95 -6.57 -2.86
CA SER A 105 10.58 -6.66 -3.38
C SER A 105 9.63 -5.70 -2.65
N ALA A 106 8.98 -4.83 -3.42
CA ALA A 106 7.93 -3.92 -2.97
C ALA A 106 6.84 -4.66 -2.19
N ARG A 107 6.43 -5.82 -2.72
CA ARG A 107 5.42 -6.69 -2.12
C ARG A 107 5.85 -7.18 -0.74
N TRP A 108 7.12 -7.55 -0.55
CA TRP A 108 7.64 -7.99 0.75
C TRP A 108 7.82 -6.83 1.74
N ALA A 109 8.23 -5.63 1.29
CA ALA A 109 8.28 -4.45 2.15
C ALA A 109 6.89 -4.10 2.71
N ILE A 110 5.87 -4.12 1.85
CA ILE A 110 4.45 -3.91 2.24
C ILE A 110 3.93 -5.04 3.14
N ASP A 111 4.26 -6.31 2.86
CA ASP A 111 3.92 -7.46 3.72
C ASP A 111 4.47 -7.27 5.14
N PHE A 112 5.73 -6.82 5.27
CA PHE A 112 6.38 -6.66 6.58
C PHE A 112 5.61 -5.65 7.45
N VAL A 113 5.20 -4.52 6.88
CA VAL A 113 4.43 -3.49 7.58
C VAL A 113 3.01 -3.98 7.95
N ASP A 114 2.31 -4.71 7.08
CA ASP A 114 0.99 -5.30 7.37
C ASP A 114 1.07 -6.37 8.48
N ASN A 115 2.15 -7.15 8.52
CA ASN A 115 2.38 -8.12 9.60
C ASN A 115 2.75 -7.42 10.93
N LEU A 116 3.65 -6.44 10.92
CA LEU A 116 4.01 -5.65 12.11
C LEU A 116 2.84 -4.83 12.65
N ALA A 117 1.86 -4.45 11.81
CA ALA A 117 0.63 -3.79 12.26
C ALA A 117 -0.19 -4.63 13.26
N ASN A 118 0.10 -5.93 13.47
CA ASN A 118 -0.54 -6.70 14.54
C ASN A 118 0.01 -6.39 15.95
N LEU A 119 1.13 -5.66 16.07
CA LEU A 119 1.68 -5.16 17.34
C LEU A 119 0.83 -4.01 17.91
N SER A 120 0.51 -3.01 17.08
CA SER A 120 -0.22 -1.80 17.50
C SER A 120 -1.06 -1.23 16.35
N PHE A 121 -2.12 -1.95 15.94
CA PHE A 121 -2.76 -1.75 14.64
C PHE A 121 -3.22 -0.31 14.40
N GLN A 122 -3.82 0.33 15.40
CA GLN A 122 -4.39 1.67 15.22
C GLN A 122 -3.33 2.77 15.28
N ASN A 123 -2.11 2.47 15.68
CA ASN A 123 -0.99 3.41 15.69
C ASN A 123 -0.15 3.26 14.41
N VAL A 124 0.24 2.03 14.06
CA VAL A 124 0.86 1.71 12.76
C VAL A 124 -0.02 2.20 11.59
N ALA A 125 -1.35 2.05 11.69
CA ALA A 125 -2.29 2.58 10.67
C ALA A 125 -2.44 4.10 10.63
N LYS A 126 -1.88 4.86 11.60
CA LYS A 126 -1.70 6.32 11.50
C LYS A 126 -0.37 6.63 10.82
N ASP A 127 0.71 5.94 11.20
CA ASP A 127 2.05 6.18 10.64
C ASP A 127 2.14 5.86 9.15
N VAL A 128 1.53 4.76 8.70
CA VAL A 128 1.44 4.45 7.26
C VAL A 128 0.69 5.56 6.51
N ARG A 129 -0.46 6.04 7.03
CA ARG A 129 -1.22 7.13 6.40
C ARG A 129 -0.45 8.45 6.36
N LYS A 130 0.29 8.76 7.42
CA LYS A 130 1.09 9.99 7.57
C LYS A 130 2.11 10.17 6.44
N VAL A 131 2.61 9.07 5.86
CA VAL A 131 3.52 9.10 4.69
C VAL A 131 2.81 8.75 3.37
N ARG A 132 1.84 7.84 3.38
CA ARG A 132 1.13 7.37 2.18
C ARG A 132 0.11 8.38 1.65
N ASP A 133 -0.73 8.94 2.52
CA ASP A 133 -1.85 9.78 2.08
C ASP A 133 -1.36 11.08 1.41
N PRO A 134 -0.24 11.72 1.84
CA PRO A 134 0.40 12.79 1.08
C PRO A 134 0.98 12.34 -0.28
N PHE A 135 1.59 11.15 -0.35
CA PHE A 135 2.17 10.60 -1.58
C PHE A 135 1.10 10.30 -2.64
N GLU A 136 0.00 9.64 -2.27
CA GLU A 136 -1.14 9.43 -3.17
C GLU A 136 -1.76 10.77 -3.61
N LYS A 137 -1.89 11.74 -2.68
CA LYS A 137 -2.39 13.09 -3.00
C LYS A 137 -1.50 13.80 -4.02
N GLU A 138 -0.18 13.77 -3.85
CA GLU A 138 0.77 14.38 -4.78
C GLU A 138 0.69 13.77 -6.19
N ILE A 139 0.47 12.45 -6.29
CA ILE A 139 0.23 11.78 -7.57
C ILE A 139 -1.06 12.31 -8.23
N PHE A 140 -2.17 12.42 -7.50
CA PHE A 140 -3.43 12.94 -8.06
C PHE A 140 -3.35 14.43 -8.44
N GLU A 141 -2.65 15.26 -7.66
CA GLU A 141 -2.46 16.68 -7.96
C GLU A 141 -1.55 16.90 -9.19
N ASN A 142 -0.53 16.06 -9.38
CA ASN A 142 0.39 16.13 -10.52
C ASN A 142 -0.04 15.34 -11.76
N GLN A 143 -1.03 14.45 -11.69
CA GLN A 143 -1.43 13.59 -12.82
C GLN A 143 -1.64 14.39 -14.12
N LYS A 144 -2.33 15.54 -14.04
CA LYS A 144 -2.60 16.36 -15.21
C LYS A 144 -1.32 16.90 -15.87
N SER A 145 -0.38 17.44 -15.11
CA SER A 145 0.84 18.04 -15.67
C SER A 145 1.79 16.99 -16.25
N VAL A 146 1.83 15.79 -15.64
CA VAL A 146 2.51 14.61 -16.18
C VAL A 146 1.89 14.20 -17.53
N GLU A 147 0.57 14.13 -17.64
CA GLU A 147 -0.12 13.75 -18.88
C GLU A 147 -0.02 14.80 -19.99
N GLU A 148 -0.11 16.09 -19.64
CA GLU A 148 0.17 17.19 -20.57
C GLU A 148 1.61 17.09 -21.10
N LYS A 149 2.59 16.76 -20.25
CA LYS A 149 3.98 16.57 -20.67
C LYS A 149 4.20 15.32 -21.53
N ALA A 150 3.54 14.20 -21.20
CA ALA A 150 3.55 13.01 -22.03
C ALA A 150 2.96 13.30 -23.42
N LEU A 151 1.88 14.10 -23.49
CA LEU A 151 1.24 14.48 -24.75
C LEU A 151 2.08 15.46 -25.60
N GLU A 152 2.90 16.32 -25.00
CA GLU A 152 3.92 17.12 -25.72
C GLU A 152 4.99 16.23 -26.37
N LEU A 153 5.44 15.19 -25.66
CA LEU A 153 6.45 14.25 -26.17
C LEU A 153 5.86 13.35 -27.27
N TYR A 154 4.64 12.86 -27.06
CA TYR A 154 3.93 11.99 -28.01
C TYR A 154 3.77 12.61 -29.40
N LYS A 155 3.51 13.93 -29.45
CA LYS A 155 3.41 14.71 -30.70
C LYS A 155 4.73 14.80 -31.49
N GLN A 156 5.86 14.52 -30.85
CA GLN A 156 7.17 14.46 -31.50
C GLN A 156 7.53 13.01 -31.86
N ASP A 157 7.28 12.10 -30.93
CA ASP A 157 7.59 10.67 -31.01
C ASP A 157 6.85 9.93 -29.87
N PRO A 158 5.93 8.99 -30.18
CA PRO A 158 5.25 8.17 -29.17
C PRO A 158 6.20 7.49 -28.19
N VAL A 159 7.38 7.04 -28.64
CA VAL A 159 8.34 6.32 -27.78
C VAL A 159 8.83 7.21 -26.64
N LYS A 160 9.06 8.51 -26.88
CA LYS A 160 9.49 9.46 -25.84
C LYS A 160 8.43 9.66 -24.75
N ALA A 161 7.14 9.60 -25.12
CA ALA A 161 6.07 9.64 -24.14
C ALA A 161 6.04 8.37 -23.29
N GLN A 162 6.23 7.21 -23.93
CA GLN A 162 6.33 5.92 -23.24
C GLN A 162 7.55 5.86 -22.30
N GLU A 163 8.73 6.32 -22.73
CA GLU A 163 9.94 6.43 -21.90
C GLU A 163 9.70 7.34 -20.69
N TYR A 164 9.12 8.52 -20.89
CA TYR A 164 8.80 9.47 -19.82
C TYR A 164 7.81 8.89 -18.80
N LEU A 165 6.69 8.30 -19.24
CA LEU A 165 5.72 7.65 -18.36
C LEU A 165 6.30 6.40 -17.66
N THR A 166 7.21 5.68 -18.31
CA THR A 166 7.97 4.58 -17.72
C THR A 166 8.86 5.07 -16.59
N LEU A 167 9.60 6.16 -16.78
CA LEU A 167 10.45 6.76 -15.74
C LEU A 167 9.62 7.29 -14.57
N TYR A 168 8.53 7.99 -14.84
CA TYR A 168 7.60 8.50 -13.82
C TYR A 168 7.02 7.36 -12.96
N SER A 169 6.38 6.38 -13.59
CA SER A 169 5.73 5.27 -12.86
C SER A 169 6.75 4.44 -12.08
N ASN A 170 7.95 4.22 -12.63
CA ASN A 170 8.98 3.43 -11.96
C ASN A 170 9.70 4.19 -10.84
N GLY A 171 9.75 5.52 -10.89
CA GLY A 171 10.14 6.35 -9.76
C GLY A 171 9.19 6.11 -8.57
N LEU A 172 7.88 6.29 -8.80
CA LEU A 172 6.85 6.04 -7.78
C LEU A 172 6.90 4.61 -7.21
N MET A 173 7.15 3.58 -8.04
CA MET A 173 7.36 2.21 -7.55
C MET A 173 8.58 2.07 -6.62
N ALA A 174 9.70 2.71 -6.95
CA ALA A 174 10.90 2.69 -6.12
C ALA A 174 10.67 3.45 -4.79
N ASP A 175 9.98 4.60 -4.85
CA ASP A 175 9.64 5.41 -3.69
C ASP A 175 8.70 4.68 -2.73
N VAL A 176 7.72 3.92 -3.24
CA VAL A 176 6.88 3.04 -2.40
C VAL A 176 7.71 1.96 -1.72
N THR A 177 8.61 1.28 -2.44
CA THR A 177 9.48 0.26 -1.84
C THR A 177 10.36 0.85 -0.74
N LYS A 178 10.94 2.03 -0.96
CA LYS A 178 11.71 2.75 0.07
C LYS A 178 10.83 3.14 1.27
N MET A 179 9.69 3.76 1.03
CA MET A 179 8.73 4.21 2.06
C MET A 179 8.34 3.06 3.00
N PHE A 180 8.11 1.86 2.47
CA PHE A 180 7.74 0.69 3.29
C PHE A 180 8.91 0.02 4.01
N LEU A 181 10.15 0.20 3.54
CA LEU A 181 11.36 -0.18 4.31
C LEU A 181 11.63 0.85 5.42
N ASP A 182 11.53 2.14 5.14
CA ASP A 182 11.65 3.22 6.14
C ASP A 182 10.58 3.06 7.25
N LEU A 183 9.32 2.78 6.87
CA LEU A 183 8.22 2.46 7.81
C LEU A 183 8.50 1.19 8.64
N ARG A 184 9.01 0.11 8.03
CA ARG A 184 9.36 -1.12 8.75
C ARG A 184 10.36 -0.83 9.87
N ASP A 185 11.41 -0.07 9.56
CA ASP A 185 12.50 0.23 10.50
C ASP A 185 12.01 1.16 11.62
N GLN A 186 11.12 2.12 11.32
CA GLN A 186 10.42 2.91 12.33
C GLN A 186 9.54 2.01 13.23
N ILE A 187 8.69 1.16 12.66
CA ILE A 187 7.71 0.35 13.40
C ILE A 187 8.40 -0.68 14.31
N ILE A 188 9.53 -1.26 13.87
CA ILE A 188 10.37 -2.13 14.70
C ILE A 188 10.96 -1.34 15.89
N THR A 189 11.31 -0.08 15.69
CA THR A 189 11.85 0.77 16.77
C THR A 189 10.77 1.23 17.75
N ASP A 190 9.57 1.59 17.25
CA ASP A 190 8.52 2.24 18.03
C ASP A 190 7.56 1.28 18.77
N TYR A 191 7.33 0.07 18.25
CA TYR A 191 6.22 -0.80 18.69
C TYR A 191 6.64 -2.24 19.07
N THR A 192 7.93 -2.51 19.27
CA THR A 192 8.42 -3.82 19.76
C THR A 192 8.74 -3.77 21.26
N ASN A 193 9.18 -4.91 21.82
CA ASN A 193 9.55 -5.13 23.22
C ASN A 193 10.73 -4.29 23.74
N ASN A 194 11.15 -3.25 23.02
CA ASN A 194 12.04 -2.21 23.52
C ASN A 194 11.32 -1.22 24.46
N HIS A 195 9.99 -1.29 24.54
CA HIS A 195 9.13 -0.39 25.35
C HIS A 195 8.13 -1.17 26.25
N GLU A 196 8.41 -2.44 26.55
CA GLU A 196 7.64 -3.30 27.47
C GLU A 196 8.27 -3.40 28.87
#